data_AF-A0A220S1N3-F1
#
_entry.id   AF-A0A220S1N3-F1
#
_cell.length_a   1.000
_cell.length_b   1.000
_cell.length_c   1.000
_cell.angle_alpha   90.00
_cell.angle_beta   90.00
_cell.angle_gamma   90.00
#
_symmetry.space_group_name_H-M   'P 1'
#
loop_
_entity.id
_entity.type
_entity.pdbx_description
1 polymer ?
#
loop_
_entity_poly.entity_id
_entity_poly.type
_entity_poly.pdbx_seq_one_letter_code
_entity_poly.pdbx_strand_id
1 'polypeptide(L)'
;MKKIIIWLIFGAGILSAWAVLFAFMVKQPDLTLMESIARKFESHEERKERLHQEALVREEMLKQEFLKQASCKPEKPLSKGEIYALAMQDYWKIQMNELWGAEEEISQLKEEGQFSDEVPSDINEKICQLERDEDGKPIRFGNKACYPWKLTEYDTFEKLQEWKDNGGKAENLEDLFGNEWKGEYYDPEKGFLQQPDFYNKESDFAVVQRSMNETRWYPRDCCGLLSYDEVIQKKLEPRIAYRGLVSSYDRKTELFQKMYFLPIKFKYIDYNVRFANGQEFIVSHGEGRDYILWVFPVSSCGKMIKF
;
A
#
# COMPACT_ATOMS: atom_id res chain seq x y z
N MET A 1 -55.02 -45.87 -53.97
CA MET A 1 -54.36 -44.81 -54.78
C MET A 1 -53.61 -43.91 -53.80
N LYS A 2 -52.36 -44.22 -53.46
CA LYS A 2 -51.06 -43.70 -54.00
C LYS A 2 -50.87 -42.17 -53.94
N LYS A 3 -49.79 -41.80 -53.23
CA LYS A 3 -49.05 -40.52 -53.12
C LYS A 3 -49.73 -39.48 -52.21
N ILE A 4 -49.04 -38.91 -51.21
CA ILE A 4 -48.35 -37.61 -51.37
C ILE A 4 -47.55 -37.26 -50.09
N ILE A 5 -46.30 -36.81 -50.30
CA ILE A 5 -45.44 -35.93 -49.49
C ILE A 5 -44.83 -36.48 -48.18
N ILE A 6 -43.66 -37.11 -48.34
CA ILE A 6 -42.53 -36.95 -47.42
C ILE A 6 -41.66 -35.86 -48.03
N TRP A 7 -41.76 -34.61 -47.59
CA TRP A 7 -40.72 -33.56 -47.85
C TRP A 7 -40.85 -32.32 -46.93
N LEU A 8 -41.45 -32.45 -45.73
CA LEU A 8 -41.62 -31.32 -44.79
C LEU A 8 -40.86 -31.48 -43.46
N ILE A 9 -39.85 -32.35 -43.39
CA ILE A 9 -39.04 -32.51 -42.16
C ILE A 9 -37.68 -31.80 -42.26
N PHE A 10 -37.24 -31.37 -43.45
CA PHE A 10 -35.97 -30.65 -43.62
C PHE A 10 -36.10 -29.11 -43.57
N GLY A 11 -37.30 -28.55 -43.44
CA GLY A 11 -37.52 -27.09 -43.39
C GLY A 11 -37.57 -26.48 -41.98
N ALA A 12 -37.92 -27.26 -40.95
CA ALA A 12 -38.13 -26.74 -39.59
C ALA A 12 -36.86 -26.74 -38.72
N GLY A 13 -35.87 -27.58 -39.03
CA GLY A 13 -34.60 -27.67 -38.29
C GLY A 13 -33.60 -26.56 -38.63
N ILE A 14 -33.64 -26.04 -39.86
CA ILE A 14 -32.71 -25.00 -40.31
C ILE A 14 -33.19 -23.62 -39.87
N LEU A 15 -34.50 -23.34 -39.91
CA LEU A 15 -35.05 -22.05 -39.44
C LEU A 15 -34.94 -21.87 -37.92
N SER A 16 -35.00 -22.95 -37.13
CA SER A 16 -34.80 -22.88 -35.67
C SER A 16 -33.33 -22.72 -35.28
N ALA A 17 -32.39 -23.36 -36.00
CA ALA A 17 -30.96 -23.14 -35.79
C ALA A 17 -30.52 -21.72 -36.16
N TRP A 18 -31.07 -21.13 -37.22
CA TRP A 18 -30.81 -19.74 -37.59
C TRP A 18 -31.47 -18.74 -36.63
N ALA A 19 -32.63 -19.04 -36.05
CA ALA A 19 -33.24 -18.18 -35.04
C ALA A 19 -32.47 -18.18 -33.71
N VAL A 20 -31.90 -19.34 -33.31
CA VAL A 20 -31.03 -19.43 -32.13
C VAL A 20 -29.65 -18.80 -32.40
N LEU A 21 -29.10 -18.95 -33.61
CA LEU A 21 -27.88 -18.25 -34.01
C LEU A 21 -28.10 -16.75 -34.19
N PHE A 22 -29.26 -16.26 -34.64
CA PHE A 22 -29.59 -14.83 -34.64
C PHE A 22 -29.84 -14.30 -33.22
N ALA A 23 -30.41 -15.09 -32.32
CA ALA A 23 -30.52 -14.73 -30.91
C ALA A 23 -29.14 -14.71 -30.20
N PHE A 24 -28.16 -15.48 -30.67
CA PHE A 24 -26.76 -15.42 -30.21
C PHE A 24 -25.89 -14.41 -30.97
N MET A 25 -26.25 -14.03 -32.20
CA MET A 25 -25.54 -13.04 -33.04
C MET A 25 -26.09 -11.62 -32.94
N VAL A 26 -27.26 -11.42 -32.32
CA VAL A 26 -27.55 -10.15 -31.65
C VAL A 26 -26.63 -10.13 -30.43
N LYS A 27 -25.39 -9.70 -30.71
CA LYS A 27 -24.42 -9.16 -29.76
C LYS A 27 -25.18 -8.75 -28.50
N GLN A 28 -24.90 -9.39 -27.37
CA GLN A 28 -24.90 -8.61 -26.13
C GLN A 28 -24.05 -7.39 -26.48
N PRO A 29 -24.65 -6.20 -26.65
CA PRO A 29 -23.84 -5.04 -26.93
C PRO A 29 -22.87 -4.97 -25.77
N ASP A 30 -21.57 -4.83 -26.05
CA ASP A 30 -20.52 -4.80 -25.04
C ASP A 30 -21.08 -4.06 -23.83
N LEU A 31 -21.37 -4.79 -22.74
CA LEU A 31 -22.11 -4.20 -21.62
C LEU A 31 -21.36 -2.97 -21.11
N THR A 32 -20.03 -3.03 -21.21
CA THR A 32 -19.07 -1.96 -20.97
C THR A 32 -19.23 -0.74 -21.89
N LEU A 33 -19.47 -0.94 -23.20
CA LEU A 33 -19.65 0.13 -24.17
C LEU A 33 -21.01 0.82 -23.97
N MET A 34 -22.08 0.05 -23.80
CA MET A 34 -23.43 0.60 -23.55
C MET A 34 -23.52 1.29 -22.20
N GLU A 35 -22.89 0.74 -21.17
CA GLU A 35 -22.71 1.44 -19.89
C GLU A 35 -21.94 2.74 -20.10
N SER A 36 -20.80 2.73 -20.80
CA SER A 36 -20.00 3.95 -21.02
C SER A 36 -20.77 5.04 -21.78
N ILE A 37 -21.61 4.66 -22.76
CA ILE A 37 -22.47 5.58 -23.51
C ILE A 37 -23.57 6.11 -22.59
N ALA A 38 -24.21 5.25 -21.79
CA ALA A 38 -25.22 5.67 -20.82
C ALA A 38 -24.64 6.66 -19.79
N ARG A 39 -23.42 6.44 -19.28
CA ARG A 39 -22.75 7.39 -18.35
C ARG A 39 -22.55 8.78 -18.96
N LYS A 40 -22.44 8.87 -20.29
CA LYS A 40 -22.20 10.13 -21.01
C LYS A 40 -23.47 10.97 -21.16
N PHE A 41 -24.65 10.35 -21.06
CA PHE A 41 -25.96 11.01 -21.19
C PHE A 41 -26.75 11.07 -19.88
N GLU A 42 -26.16 10.61 -18.77
CA GLU A 42 -26.78 10.71 -17.45
C GLU A 42 -27.01 12.15 -17.00
N SER A 43 -28.16 12.36 -16.37
CA SER A 43 -28.42 13.56 -15.60
C SER A 43 -27.53 13.63 -14.37
N HIS A 44 -27.39 14.84 -13.81
CA HIS A 44 -26.60 15.05 -12.59
C HIS A 44 -27.13 14.22 -11.40
N GLU A 45 -28.45 14.05 -11.29
CA GLU A 45 -29.06 13.30 -10.19
C GLU A 45 -28.84 11.79 -10.34
N GLU A 46 -28.99 11.24 -11.56
CA GLU A 46 -28.67 9.82 -11.85
C GLU A 46 -27.19 9.51 -11.62
N ARG A 47 -26.30 10.43 -12.02
CA ARG A 47 -24.86 10.30 -11.75
C ARG A 47 -24.58 10.26 -10.26
N LYS A 48 -25.21 11.14 -9.48
CA LYS A 48 -25.04 11.22 -8.02
C LYS A 48 -25.55 9.95 -7.33
N GLU A 49 -26.71 9.47 -7.73
CA GLU A 49 -27.29 8.24 -7.19
C GLU A 49 -26.43 7.01 -7.50
N ARG A 50 -25.95 6.87 -8.74
CA ARG A 50 -25.04 5.77 -9.10
C ARG A 50 -23.74 5.85 -8.31
N LEU A 51 -23.08 7.01 -8.24
CA LEU A 51 -21.84 7.17 -7.48
C LEU A 51 -22.06 6.83 -6.00
N HIS A 52 -23.22 7.17 -5.44
CA HIS A 52 -23.59 6.76 -4.08
C HIS A 52 -23.74 5.23 -3.95
N GLN A 53 -24.42 4.58 -4.89
CA GLN A 53 -24.55 3.11 -4.90
C GLN A 53 -23.19 2.41 -5.09
N GLU A 54 -22.35 2.89 -6.00
CA GLU A 54 -20.99 2.40 -6.21
C GLU A 54 -20.13 2.56 -4.96
N ALA A 55 -20.28 3.68 -4.24
CA ALA A 55 -19.60 3.89 -2.96
C ALA A 55 -20.06 2.91 -1.88
N LEU A 56 -21.37 2.64 -1.77
CA LEU A 56 -21.91 1.65 -0.82
C LEU A 56 -21.43 0.23 -1.12
N VAL A 57 -21.41 -0.17 -2.40
CA VAL A 57 -20.89 -1.47 -2.82
C VAL A 57 -19.40 -1.58 -2.50
N ARG A 58 -18.62 -0.52 -2.80
CA ARG A 58 -17.20 -0.46 -2.48
C ARG A 58 -16.96 -0.57 -0.97
N GLU A 59 -17.71 0.15 -0.16
CA GLU A 59 -17.60 0.10 1.30
C GLU A 59 -17.86 -1.31 1.85
N GLU A 60 -18.92 -1.98 1.38
CA GLU A 60 -19.22 -3.35 1.81
C GLU A 60 -18.14 -4.34 1.34
N MET A 61 -17.60 -4.19 0.12
CA MET A 61 -16.47 -5.01 -0.35
C MET A 61 -15.22 -4.83 0.52
N LEU A 62 -14.84 -3.59 0.84
CA LEU A 62 -13.70 -3.28 1.70
C LEU A 62 -13.87 -3.86 3.10
N LYS A 63 -15.09 -3.79 3.64
CA LYS A 63 -15.44 -4.37 4.94
C LYS A 63 -15.34 -5.90 4.93
N GLN A 64 -15.84 -6.57 3.90
CA GLN A 64 -15.74 -8.04 3.78
C GLN A 64 -14.27 -8.47 3.68
N GLU A 65 -13.46 -7.75 2.91
CA GLU A 65 -12.03 -8.04 2.79
C GLU A 65 -11.29 -7.79 4.12
N PHE A 66 -11.62 -6.70 4.84
CA PHE A 66 -11.11 -6.44 6.19
C PHE A 66 -11.42 -7.59 7.16
N LEU A 67 -12.68 -8.03 7.20
CA LEU A 67 -13.12 -9.13 8.08
C LEU A 67 -12.42 -10.44 7.74
N LYS A 68 -12.25 -10.73 6.45
CA LYS A 68 -11.53 -11.91 5.97
C LYS A 68 -10.08 -11.89 6.43
N GLN A 69 -9.37 -10.77 6.26
CA GLN A 69 -7.97 -10.62 6.71
C GLN A 69 -7.86 -10.70 8.24
N ALA A 70 -8.76 -10.02 8.97
CA ALA A 70 -8.81 -10.06 10.43
C ALA A 70 -9.08 -11.47 10.98
N SER A 71 -9.82 -12.29 10.24
CA SER A 71 -10.16 -13.66 10.63
C SER A 71 -9.04 -14.68 10.40
N CYS A 72 -7.87 -14.25 9.93
CA CYS A 72 -6.75 -15.16 9.64
C CYS A 72 -6.36 -15.97 10.89
N LYS A 73 -6.26 -17.29 10.70
CA LYS A 73 -5.80 -18.23 11.72
C LYS A 73 -4.51 -18.88 11.23
N PRO A 74 -3.39 -18.73 11.95
CA PRO A 74 -2.14 -19.37 11.55
C PRO A 74 -2.28 -20.89 11.71
N GLU A 75 -1.65 -21.65 10.82
CA GLU A 75 -1.68 -23.13 10.84
C GLU A 75 -1.12 -23.70 12.15
N LYS A 76 -0.15 -23.00 12.72
CA LYS A 76 0.45 -23.27 14.02
C LYS A 76 0.34 -22.03 14.93
N PRO A 77 0.20 -22.20 16.26
CA PRO A 77 0.26 -21.08 17.18
C PRO A 77 1.56 -20.28 16.99
N LEU A 78 1.44 -18.98 16.80
CA LEU A 78 2.58 -18.05 16.72
C LEU A 78 2.73 -17.32 18.05
N SER A 79 3.97 -17.16 18.50
CA SER A 79 4.30 -16.26 19.60
C SER A 79 4.10 -14.80 19.18
N LYS A 80 3.94 -13.88 20.15
CA LYS A 80 3.83 -12.45 19.85
C LYS A 80 5.07 -11.91 19.11
N GLY A 81 6.25 -12.45 19.41
CA GLY A 81 7.48 -12.09 18.70
C GLY A 81 7.46 -12.49 17.24
N GLU A 82 6.98 -13.70 16.92
CA GLU A 82 6.82 -14.15 15.54
C GLU A 82 5.78 -13.31 14.79
N ILE A 83 4.64 -12.99 15.42
CA ILE A 83 3.62 -12.11 14.81
C ILE A 83 4.20 -10.73 14.53
N TYR A 84 4.99 -10.18 15.45
CA TYR A 84 5.65 -8.89 15.27
C TYR A 84 6.64 -8.90 14.11
N ALA A 85 7.54 -9.90 14.04
CA ALA A 85 8.51 -10.01 12.97
C ALA A 85 7.82 -10.13 11.59
N LEU A 86 6.77 -10.96 11.50
CA LEU A 86 5.93 -11.09 10.29
C LEU A 86 5.25 -9.77 9.92
N ALA A 87 4.69 -9.06 10.90
CA ALA A 87 4.02 -7.79 10.66
C ALA A 87 4.99 -6.70 10.19
N MET A 88 6.20 -6.65 10.76
CA MET A 88 7.24 -5.73 10.33
C MET A 88 7.75 -6.04 8.91
N GLN A 89 7.94 -7.32 8.59
CA GLN A 89 8.28 -7.73 7.22
C GLN A 89 7.18 -7.30 6.23
N ASP A 90 5.92 -7.55 6.58
CA ASP A 90 4.77 -7.18 5.75
C ASP A 90 4.63 -5.65 5.62
N TYR A 91 4.90 -4.90 6.69
CA TYR A 91 4.97 -3.44 6.66
C TYR A 91 6.02 -2.97 5.65
N TRP A 92 7.25 -3.47 5.72
CA TRP A 92 8.29 -3.07 4.76
C TRP A 92 7.91 -3.43 3.33
N LYS A 93 7.33 -4.61 3.09
CA LYS A 93 6.80 -4.99 1.78
C LYS A 93 5.74 -4.02 1.28
N ILE A 94 4.82 -3.58 2.14
CA ILE A 94 3.82 -2.56 1.78
C ILE A 94 4.50 -1.25 1.42
N GLN A 95 5.48 -0.79 2.21
CA GLN A 95 6.21 0.44 1.90
C GLN A 95 6.98 0.34 0.57
N MET A 96 7.53 -0.83 0.23
CA MET A 96 8.15 -1.06 -1.08
C MET A 96 7.11 -1.07 -2.21
N ASN A 97 5.95 -1.68 -1.99
CA ASN A 97 4.87 -1.72 -2.98
C ASN A 97 4.26 -0.33 -3.23
N GLU A 98 4.20 0.54 -2.23
CA GLU A 98 3.79 1.94 -2.39
C GLU A 98 4.72 2.67 -3.36
N LEU A 99 6.04 2.39 -3.32
CA LEU A 99 6.99 2.95 -4.29
C LEU A 99 6.81 2.40 -5.71
N TRP A 100 6.28 1.18 -5.86
CA TRP A 100 6.04 0.56 -7.16
C TRP A 100 4.84 1.14 -7.90
N GLY A 101 3.80 1.54 -7.16
CA GLY A 101 2.55 2.10 -7.71
C GLY A 101 2.45 3.63 -7.58
N ALA A 102 3.48 4.28 -7.06
CA ALA A 102 3.46 5.70 -6.75
C ALA A 102 3.22 6.57 -7.99
N GLU A 103 3.65 6.15 -9.17
CA GLU A 103 3.44 6.87 -10.42
C GLU A 103 1.95 6.97 -10.78
N GLU A 104 1.21 5.88 -10.64
CA GLU A 104 -0.24 5.83 -10.88
C GLU A 104 -0.98 6.70 -9.86
N GLU A 105 -0.60 6.60 -8.59
CA GLU A 105 -1.19 7.39 -7.51
C GLU A 105 -0.90 8.89 -7.69
N ILE A 106 0.33 9.28 -8.01
CA ILE A 106 0.70 10.68 -8.29
C ILE A 106 -0.10 11.20 -9.48
N SER A 107 -0.26 10.39 -10.53
CA SER A 107 -1.03 10.78 -11.72
C SER A 107 -2.50 11.00 -11.39
N GLN A 108 -3.11 10.08 -10.62
CA GLN A 108 -4.49 10.23 -10.15
C GLN A 108 -4.67 11.48 -9.26
N LEU A 109 -3.77 11.68 -8.30
CA LEU A 109 -3.83 12.83 -7.40
C LEU A 109 -3.63 14.17 -8.13
N LYS A 110 -2.91 14.19 -9.26
CA LYS A 110 -2.88 15.35 -10.15
C LYS A 110 -4.21 15.58 -10.87
N GLU A 111 -4.83 14.54 -11.41
CA GLU A 111 -6.15 14.65 -12.04
C GLU A 111 -7.21 15.16 -11.05
N GLU A 112 -7.09 14.78 -9.78
CA GLU A 112 -7.92 15.26 -8.67
C GLU A 112 -7.53 16.66 -8.16
N GLY A 113 -6.47 17.28 -8.71
CA GLY A 113 -5.99 18.60 -8.32
C GLY A 113 -5.32 18.66 -6.94
N GLN A 114 -4.98 17.50 -6.37
CA GLN A 114 -4.32 17.39 -5.06
C GLN A 114 -2.80 17.57 -5.16
N PHE A 115 -2.21 17.30 -6.33
CA PHE A 115 -0.81 17.61 -6.63
C PHE A 115 -0.68 18.71 -7.67
N SER A 116 0.40 19.49 -7.56
CA SER A 116 0.80 20.44 -8.58
C SER A 116 1.28 19.70 -9.83
N ASP A 117 0.92 20.23 -11.01
CA ASP A 117 1.41 19.75 -12.30
C ASP A 117 2.95 19.73 -12.39
N GLU A 118 3.62 20.57 -11.60
CA GLU A 118 5.08 20.68 -11.54
C GLU A 118 5.78 19.44 -10.94
N VAL A 119 5.08 18.57 -10.20
CA VAL A 119 5.67 17.36 -9.62
C VAL A 119 5.84 16.32 -10.72
N PRO A 120 7.05 15.85 -11.07
CA PRO A 120 7.18 14.79 -12.08
C PRO A 120 6.38 13.54 -11.68
N SER A 121 5.59 12.98 -12.60
CA SER A 121 4.84 11.73 -12.35
C SER A 121 5.75 10.50 -12.33
N ASP A 122 6.95 10.59 -12.92
CA ASP A 122 7.95 9.51 -13.08
C ASP A 122 9.06 9.57 -12.01
N ILE A 123 8.76 10.14 -10.86
CA ILE A 123 9.78 10.53 -9.89
C ILE A 123 10.43 9.35 -9.17
N ASN A 124 9.64 8.33 -8.81
CA ASN A 124 10.15 7.13 -8.17
C ASN A 124 10.83 6.22 -9.21
N GLU A 125 10.33 6.17 -10.44
CA GLU A 125 11.03 5.54 -11.56
C GLU A 125 12.44 6.11 -11.76
N LYS A 126 12.60 7.45 -11.74
CA LYS A 126 13.92 8.09 -11.83
C LYS A 126 14.82 7.83 -10.63
N ILE A 127 14.29 7.97 -9.41
CA ILE A 127 15.08 7.85 -8.18
C ILE A 127 15.43 6.39 -7.92
N CYS A 128 14.44 5.51 -7.99
CA CYS A 128 14.56 4.11 -7.62
C CYS A 128 14.96 3.19 -8.78
N GLN A 129 14.96 3.69 -10.02
CA GLN A 129 15.34 2.96 -11.23
C GLN A 129 14.56 1.64 -11.34
N LEU A 130 13.23 1.73 -11.34
CA LEU A 130 12.35 0.56 -11.34
C LEU A 130 12.62 -0.33 -12.54
N GLU A 131 12.99 -1.58 -12.27
CA GLU A 131 13.11 -2.60 -13.31
C GLU A 131 11.78 -3.32 -13.46
N ARG A 132 11.33 -3.50 -14.71
CA ARG A 132 10.04 -4.09 -15.06
C ARG A 132 10.20 -5.33 -15.92
N ASP A 133 9.29 -6.28 -15.78
CA ASP A 133 9.19 -7.44 -16.66
C ASP A 133 8.58 -7.07 -18.03
N GLU A 134 8.42 -8.07 -18.91
CA GLU A 134 7.85 -7.87 -20.26
C GLU A 134 6.40 -7.36 -20.24
N ASP A 135 5.65 -7.62 -19.15
CA ASP A 135 4.28 -7.15 -18.94
C ASP A 135 4.23 -5.74 -18.30
N GLY A 136 5.39 -5.12 -18.07
CA GLY A 136 5.52 -3.82 -17.43
C GLY A 136 5.35 -3.85 -15.91
N LYS A 137 5.35 -5.03 -15.27
CA LYS A 137 5.23 -5.14 -13.81
C LYS A 137 6.59 -4.93 -13.15
N PRO A 138 6.66 -4.18 -12.04
CA PRO A 138 7.89 -3.97 -11.32
C PRO A 138 8.39 -5.29 -10.73
N ILE A 139 9.66 -5.61 -10.96
CA ILE A 139 10.34 -6.83 -10.48
C ILE A 139 11.38 -6.51 -9.40
N ARG A 140 12.09 -5.37 -9.51
CA ARG A 140 13.03 -4.91 -8.48
C ARG A 140 13.36 -3.43 -8.65
N PHE A 141 13.98 -2.84 -7.63
CA PHE A 141 14.57 -1.52 -7.73
C PHE A 141 16.02 -1.63 -8.22
N GLY A 142 16.38 -0.83 -9.23
CA GLY A 142 17.75 -0.72 -9.74
C GLY A 142 18.65 0.08 -8.80
N ASN A 143 18.09 1.04 -8.05
CA ASN A 143 18.80 1.80 -7.03
C ASN A 143 18.48 1.28 -5.62
N LYS A 144 19.52 0.90 -4.88
CA LYS A 144 19.37 0.32 -3.54
C LYS A 144 18.86 1.32 -2.50
N ALA A 145 19.01 2.62 -2.74
CA ALA A 145 18.53 3.67 -1.85
C ALA A 145 17.02 3.62 -1.56
N CYS A 146 16.24 2.93 -2.40
CA CYS A 146 14.81 2.77 -2.20
C CYS A 146 14.41 1.58 -1.32
N TYR A 147 15.36 0.71 -0.97
CA TYR A 147 15.18 -0.28 0.09
C TYR A 147 15.29 0.35 1.48
N PRO A 148 14.76 -0.28 2.53
CA PRO A 148 15.10 0.08 3.91
C PRO A 148 16.58 -0.18 4.19
N TRP A 149 17.24 0.73 4.89
CA TRP A 149 18.63 0.60 5.32
C TRP A 149 18.72 0.55 6.84
N LYS A 150 19.39 -0.49 7.34
CA LYS A 150 19.75 -0.64 8.74
C LYS A 150 20.92 0.30 9.07
N LEU A 151 20.75 1.16 10.07
CA LEU A 151 21.78 2.08 10.55
C LEU A 151 22.19 1.74 11.98
N THR A 152 23.42 1.31 12.20
CA THR A 152 23.99 1.03 13.54
C THR A 152 24.85 2.18 14.05
N GLU A 153 25.56 2.87 13.17
CA GLU A 153 26.40 4.01 13.55
C GLU A 153 25.59 5.29 13.69
N TYR A 154 24.68 5.54 12.75
CA TYR A 154 23.79 6.70 12.72
C TYR A 154 22.38 6.34 13.21
N ASP A 155 22.34 5.62 14.33
CA ASP A 155 21.15 5.03 14.95
C ASP A 155 20.32 6.02 15.80
N THR A 156 20.76 7.27 15.92
CA THR A 156 20.03 8.35 16.59
C THR A 156 19.92 9.58 15.70
N PHE A 157 18.87 10.38 15.94
CA PHE A 157 18.65 11.59 15.15
C PHE A 157 19.75 12.64 15.38
N GLU A 158 20.30 12.71 16.59
CA GLU A 158 21.38 13.63 16.95
C GLU A 158 22.64 13.38 16.12
N LYS A 159 22.97 12.11 15.84
CA LYS A 159 24.12 11.77 14.98
C LYS A 159 23.91 12.18 13.53
N LEU A 160 22.68 12.04 13.02
CA LEU A 160 22.33 12.54 11.68
C LEU A 160 22.46 14.06 11.60
N GLN A 161 22.03 14.76 12.65
CA GLN A 161 22.15 16.21 12.76
C GLN A 161 23.61 16.64 12.86
N GLU A 162 24.42 15.98 13.69
CA GLU A 162 25.85 16.26 13.84
C GLU A 162 26.61 16.07 12.52
N TRP A 163 26.33 14.99 11.77
CA TRP A 163 26.93 14.78 10.45
C TRP A 163 26.64 15.94 9.50
N LYS A 164 25.39 16.40 9.47
CA LYS A 164 25.00 17.56 8.67
C LYS A 164 25.68 18.83 9.14
N ASP A 165 25.66 19.11 10.44
CA ASP A 165 26.20 20.34 11.03
C ASP A 165 27.73 20.44 10.83
N ASN A 166 28.41 19.29 10.75
CA ASN A 166 29.83 19.18 10.40
C ASN A 166 30.10 19.29 8.89
N GLY A 167 29.11 19.64 8.08
CA GLY A 167 29.26 19.85 6.65
C GLY A 167 29.28 18.57 5.81
N GLY A 168 28.66 17.49 6.32
CA GLY A 168 28.50 16.23 5.62
C GLY A 168 27.91 16.39 4.22
N LYS A 169 28.43 15.61 3.28
CA LYS A 169 28.01 15.60 1.87
C LYS A 169 28.02 14.16 1.36
N ALA A 170 27.10 13.87 0.46
CA ALA A 170 27.04 12.61 -0.27
C ALA A 170 26.83 12.91 -1.74
N GLU A 171 27.24 12.00 -2.62
CA GLU A 171 27.05 12.14 -4.08
C GLU A 171 25.64 11.76 -4.55
N ASN A 172 24.98 10.87 -3.81
CA ASN A 172 23.62 10.36 -4.03
C ASN A 172 23.06 9.67 -2.79
N LEU A 173 21.80 9.23 -2.83
CA LEU A 173 21.16 8.58 -1.68
C LEU A 173 21.81 7.24 -1.33
N GLU A 174 22.29 6.48 -2.31
CA GLU A 174 22.97 5.20 -2.05
C GLU A 174 24.32 5.45 -1.37
N ASP A 175 25.05 6.47 -1.81
CA ASP A 175 26.29 6.95 -1.17
C ASP A 175 26.02 7.47 0.26
N LEU A 176 24.94 8.24 0.45
CA LEU A 176 24.55 8.72 1.77
C LEU A 176 24.25 7.57 2.73
N PHE A 177 23.35 6.66 2.36
CA PHE A 177 22.91 5.59 3.25
C PHE A 177 23.99 4.53 3.43
N GLY A 178 24.73 4.18 2.38
CA GLY A 178 25.74 3.13 2.40
C GLY A 178 27.12 3.60 2.85
N ASN A 179 27.67 4.65 2.23
CA ASN A 179 29.05 5.06 2.47
C ASN A 179 29.17 6.07 3.62
N GLU A 180 28.34 7.11 3.64
CA GLU A 180 28.42 8.15 4.67
C GLU A 180 27.83 7.67 5.99
N TRP A 181 26.66 7.04 5.95
CA TRP A 181 25.96 6.55 7.15
C TRP A 181 26.23 5.08 7.49
N LYS A 182 27.12 4.42 6.73
CA LYS A 182 27.55 3.02 6.97
C LYS A 182 26.39 2.04 7.13
N GLY A 183 25.31 2.29 6.40
CA GLY A 183 24.11 1.48 6.46
C GLY A 183 24.22 0.19 5.65
N GLU A 184 23.37 -0.77 6.01
CA GLU A 184 23.19 -2.01 5.26
C GLU A 184 21.76 -2.05 4.70
N TYR A 185 21.63 -2.07 3.38
CA TYR A 185 20.32 -2.20 2.74
C TYR A 185 19.72 -3.58 3.00
N TYR A 186 18.40 -3.63 3.07
CA TYR A 186 17.65 -4.83 3.37
C TYR A 186 16.51 -5.03 2.36
N ASP A 187 16.41 -6.25 1.84
CA ASP A 187 15.34 -6.65 0.93
C ASP A 187 14.23 -7.39 1.69
N PRO A 188 13.03 -6.82 1.84
CA PRO A 188 11.92 -7.44 2.58
C PRO A 188 11.47 -8.78 2.04
N GLU A 189 11.76 -9.10 0.77
CA GLU A 189 11.45 -10.40 0.18
C GLU A 189 12.42 -11.50 0.61
N LYS A 190 13.60 -11.15 1.12
CA LYS A 190 14.69 -12.11 1.41
C LYS A 190 14.84 -12.48 2.88
N GLY A 191 14.18 -11.80 3.81
CA GLY A 191 14.37 -12.08 5.22
C GLY A 191 13.51 -11.24 6.16
N PHE A 192 14.02 -11.02 7.37
CA PHE A 192 13.42 -10.19 8.41
C PHE A 192 14.44 -9.16 8.88
N LEU A 193 14.09 -7.88 8.83
CA LEU A 193 14.90 -6.82 9.43
C LEU A 193 14.72 -6.81 10.95
N GLN A 194 13.46 -6.75 11.41
CA GLN A 194 13.11 -6.91 12.82
C GLN A 194 12.90 -8.39 13.15
N GLN A 195 13.69 -8.89 14.11
CA GLN A 195 13.62 -10.26 14.62
C GLN A 195 12.58 -10.36 15.76
N PRO A 196 12.06 -11.59 16.04
CA PRO A 196 11.12 -11.82 17.13
C PRO A 196 11.58 -11.29 18.50
N ASP A 197 12.88 -11.30 18.76
CA ASP A 197 13.47 -10.88 20.04
C ASP A 197 13.36 -9.37 20.31
N PHE A 198 13.13 -8.56 19.26
CA PHE A 198 12.89 -7.12 19.35
C PHE A 198 11.43 -6.76 19.65
N TYR A 199 10.55 -7.74 19.83
CA TYR A 199 9.17 -7.49 20.21
C TYR A 199 9.06 -6.58 21.43
N ASN A 200 8.49 -5.38 21.22
CA ASN A 200 8.31 -4.33 22.23
C ASN A 200 9.60 -3.93 22.97
N LYS A 201 10.75 -3.99 22.28
CA LYS A 201 12.05 -3.54 22.77
C LYS A 201 12.71 -2.60 21.76
N GLU A 202 13.67 -1.81 22.23
CA GLU A 202 14.56 -1.10 21.32
C GLU A 202 15.38 -2.11 20.50
N SER A 203 15.47 -1.85 19.20
CA SER A 203 16.46 -2.51 18.34
C SER A 203 17.85 -1.93 18.60
N ASP A 204 18.89 -2.62 18.17
CA ASP A 204 20.27 -2.12 18.16
C ASP A 204 20.59 -1.25 16.93
N PHE A 205 19.57 -0.88 16.15
CA PHE A 205 19.69 -0.09 14.92
C PHE A 205 18.47 0.81 14.70
N ALA A 206 18.68 1.90 13.95
CA ALA A 206 17.62 2.67 13.32
C ALA A 206 17.41 2.19 11.87
N VAL A 207 16.33 2.64 11.24
CA VAL A 207 16.08 2.36 9.82
C VAL A 207 15.90 3.67 9.08
N VAL A 208 16.46 3.79 7.87
CA VAL A 208 16.09 4.85 6.93
C VAL A 208 15.49 4.23 5.67
N GLN A 209 14.42 4.83 5.16
CA GLN A 209 13.77 4.37 3.93
C GLN A 209 13.23 5.56 3.15
N ARG A 210 13.41 5.53 1.83
CA ARG A 210 12.71 6.42 0.92
C ARG A 210 11.24 6.00 0.76
N SER A 211 10.31 6.94 0.90
CA SER A 211 8.86 6.74 0.77
C SER A 211 8.31 7.75 -0.22
N MET A 212 7.71 7.35 -1.35
CA MET A 212 7.13 8.21 -2.40
C MET A 212 7.85 9.57 -2.59
N ASN A 213 7.50 10.60 -1.83
CA ASN A 213 8.03 11.96 -1.92
C ASN A 213 8.90 12.46 -0.75
N GLU A 214 9.28 11.59 0.16
CA GLU A 214 10.00 11.89 1.40
C GLU A 214 10.93 10.75 1.85
N THR A 215 11.87 11.03 2.74
CA THR A 215 12.71 10.04 3.41
C THR A 215 12.29 9.94 4.86
N ARG A 216 11.98 8.72 5.29
CA ARG A 216 11.56 8.40 6.66
C ARG A 216 12.74 7.79 7.41
N TRP A 217 12.97 8.31 8.62
CA TRP A 217 13.87 7.73 9.60
C TRP A 217 13.07 7.15 10.76
N TYR A 218 13.36 5.91 11.09
CA TYR A 218 12.69 5.13 12.12
C TYR A 218 13.69 4.93 13.26
N PRO A 219 13.41 5.47 14.47
CA PRO A 219 14.30 5.30 15.61
C PRO A 219 14.38 3.83 16.04
N ARG A 220 15.33 3.52 16.91
CA ARG A 220 15.48 2.17 17.50
C ARG A 220 14.24 1.67 18.24
N ASP A 221 13.46 2.59 18.80
CA ASP A 221 12.19 2.33 19.47
C ASP A 221 10.97 2.48 18.53
N CYS A 222 11.17 2.42 17.20
CA CYS A 222 10.14 2.78 16.23
C CYS A 222 8.86 1.95 16.39
N CYS A 223 9.03 0.68 16.71
CA CYS A 223 8.08 -0.31 16.29
C CYS A 223 7.81 -1.30 17.41
N GLY A 224 6.54 -1.59 17.63
CA GLY A 224 6.09 -2.58 18.61
C GLY A 224 4.84 -3.29 18.11
N LEU A 225 4.30 -4.17 18.92
CA LEU A 225 3.02 -4.83 18.65
C LEU A 225 2.19 -4.88 19.94
N LEU A 226 1.00 -4.30 19.86
CA LEU A 226 0.10 -4.06 20.97
C LEU A 226 -1.20 -4.86 20.80
N SER A 227 -1.80 -5.26 21.91
CA SER A 227 -3.22 -5.64 21.95
C SER A 227 -4.12 -4.40 21.84
N TYR A 228 -5.41 -4.61 21.59
CA TYR A 228 -6.35 -3.48 21.59
C TYR A 228 -6.42 -2.76 22.95
N ASP A 229 -6.41 -3.50 24.06
CA ASP A 229 -6.45 -2.92 25.40
C ASP A 229 -5.23 -2.03 25.66
N GLU A 230 -4.05 -2.45 25.19
CA GLU A 230 -2.82 -1.65 25.27
C GLU A 230 -2.91 -0.38 24.42
N VAL A 231 -3.53 -0.44 23.24
CA VAL A 231 -3.80 0.74 22.37
C VAL A 231 -4.70 1.75 23.09
N ILE A 232 -5.78 1.28 23.73
CA ILE A 232 -6.69 2.14 24.50
C ILE A 232 -5.97 2.75 25.70
N GLN A 233 -5.23 1.94 26.48
CA GLN A 233 -4.48 2.41 27.64
C GLN A 233 -3.46 3.49 27.26
N LYS A 234 -2.79 3.32 26.12
CA LYS A 234 -1.81 4.29 25.59
C LYS A 234 -2.47 5.45 24.82
N LYS A 235 -3.80 5.49 24.73
CA LYS A 235 -4.58 6.52 24.00
C LYS A 235 -4.18 6.66 22.53
N LEU A 236 -3.86 5.54 21.89
CA LEU A 236 -3.40 5.49 20.51
C LEU A 236 -4.52 5.24 19.49
N GLU A 237 -5.76 5.03 19.94
CA GLU A 237 -6.90 4.78 19.07
C GLU A 237 -7.08 5.82 17.94
N PRO A 238 -6.94 7.15 18.19
CA PRO A 238 -7.08 8.15 17.11
C PRO A 238 -6.02 8.06 16.03
N ARG A 239 -4.93 7.32 16.27
CA ARG A 239 -3.80 7.12 15.34
C ARG A 239 -3.92 5.82 14.55
N ILE A 240 -4.98 5.04 14.75
CA ILE A 240 -5.23 3.84 13.95
C ILE A 240 -5.54 4.27 12.51
N ALA A 241 -4.77 3.74 11.56
CA ALA A 241 -4.84 4.06 10.15
C ALA A 241 -6.09 3.49 9.44
N TYR A 242 -7.30 3.66 10.00
CA TYR A 242 -8.55 3.13 9.44
C TYR A 242 -9.80 3.97 9.76
N ARG A 243 -9.67 5.30 9.73
CA ARG A 243 -10.64 6.21 10.34
C ARG A 243 -12.06 6.19 9.72
N GLY A 244 -12.31 5.48 8.61
CA GLY A 244 -13.61 5.49 7.92
C GLY A 244 -14.46 4.21 8.02
N LEU A 245 -13.85 3.03 7.99
CA LEU A 245 -14.59 1.79 7.65
C LEU A 245 -14.98 0.91 8.86
N VAL A 246 -14.30 1.01 10.01
CA VAL A 246 -14.71 0.28 11.25
C VAL A 246 -15.52 1.18 12.20
N SER A 247 -15.52 2.51 12.02
CA SER A 247 -16.35 3.40 12.86
C SER A 247 -17.86 3.11 12.75
N SER A 248 -18.30 2.46 11.67
CA SER A 248 -19.67 2.01 11.44
C SER A 248 -19.96 0.59 11.96
N TYR A 249 -18.99 -0.10 12.57
CA TYR A 249 -19.17 -1.47 13.05
C TYR A 249 -19.65 -1.49 14.52
N ASP A 250 -20.90 -1.90 14.74
CA ASP A 250 -21.53 -1.99 16.07
C ASP A 250 -20.75 -2.86 17.08
N ARG A 251 -19.90 -3.78 16.59
CA ARG A 251 -19.08 -4.69 17.40
C ARG A 251 -17.58 -4.48 17.21
N LYS A 252 -17.17 -3.24 16.93
CA LYS A 252 -15.77 -2.86 16.68
C LYS A 252 -14.82 -3.43 17.73
N THR A 253 -15.19 -3.33 19.00
CA THR A 253 -14.39 -3.81 20.14
C THR A 253 -14.14 -5.31 20.08
N GLU A 254 -15.17 -6.14 19.87
CA GLU A 254 -15.04 -7.61 19.79
C GLU A 254 -14.14 -8.04 18.62
N LEU A 255 -14.20 -7.28 17.53
CA LEU A 255 -13.38 -7.51 16.35
C LEU A 255 -11.92 -7.11 16.61
N PHE A 256 -11.69 -5.92 17.17
CA PHE A 256 -10.36 -5.40 17.50
C PHE A 256 -9.65 -6.21 18.57
N GLN A 257 -10.37 -6.82 19.51
CA GLN A 257 -9.81 -7.75 20.49
C GLN A 257 -9.21 -9.02 19.88
N LYS A 258 -9.52 -9.36 18.62
CA LYS A 258 -8.96 -10.52 17.91
C LYS A 258 -7.72 -10.16 17.08
N MET A 259 -7.34 -8.89 17.07
CA MET A 259 -6.23 -8.35 16.30
C MET A 259 -5.12 -7.85 17.20
N TYR A 260 -3.98 -7.62 16.58
CA TYR A 260 -2.90 -6.84 17.13
C TYR A 260 -2.79 -5.51 16.39
N PHE A 261 -1.98 -4.61 16.94
CA PHE A 261 -1.78 -3.27 16.41
C PHE A 261 -0.30 -2.96 16.38
N LEU A 262 0.22 -2.62 15.21
CA LEU A 262 1.61 -2.26 14.96
C LEU A 262 1.76 -0.74 14.99
N PRO A 263 2.15 -0.14 16.14
CA PRO A 263 2.62 1.23 16.17
C PRO A 263 3.93 1.37 15.37
N ILE A 264 3.96 2.34 14.46
CA ILE A 264 5.14 2.73 13.69
C ILE A 264 5.43 4.20 13.99
N LYS A 265 6.54 4.44 14.67
CA LYS A 265 7.09 5.76 14.99
C LYS A 265 8.19 6.10 14.00
N PHE A 266 8.15 7.28 13.42
CA PHE A 266 9.18 7.74 12.48
C PHE A 266 9.24 9.27 12.43
N LYS A 267 10.28 9.78 11.77
CA LYS A 267 10.47 11.20 11.48
C LYS A 267 10.79 11.36 10.01
N TYR A 268 10.26 12.41 9.40
CA TYR A 268 10.69 12.82 8.07
C TYR A 268 12.01 13.57 8.17
N ILE A 269 12.99 13.12 7.39
CA ILE A 269 14.31 13.73 7.34
C ILE A 269 14.54 14.51 6.04
N ASP A 270 13.66 14.39 5.06
CA ASP A 270 13.54 15.34 3.95
C ASP A 270 12.05 15.54 3.59
N TYR A 271 11.78 16.58 2.79
CA TYR A 271 10.45 16.88 2.25
C TYR A 271 10.48 17.36 0.79
N ASN A 272 11.59 17.13 0.07
CA ASN A 272 11.84 17.86 -1.16
C ASN A 272 12.28 16.95 -2.31
N VAL A 273 11.30 16.55 -3.12
CA VAL A 273 11.53 15.80 -4.38
C VAL A 273 11.62 16.69 -5.61
N ARG A 274 11.65 18.01 -5.50
CA ARG A 274 11.74 18.85 -6.72
C ARG A 274 13.04 18.61 -7.50
N PHE A 275 14.01 17.89 -6.94
CA PHE A 275 15.29 17.60 -7.55
C PHE A 275 15.59 16.11 -7.54
N ALA A 276 15.86 15.55 -8.73
CA ALA A 276 16.19 14.13 -8.95
C ALA A 276 17.44 13.63 -8.19
N ASN A 277 18.17 14.52 -7.53
CA ASN A 277 19.36 14.18 -6.75
C ASN A 277 19.05 13.75 -5.31
N GLY A 278 17.87 14.06 -4.76
CA GLY A 278 17.43 13.65 -3.41
C GLY A 278 18.30 14.16 -2.24
N GLN A 279 19.33 14.96 -2.50
CA GLN A 279 20.42 15.21 -1.55
C GLN A 279 20.32 16.54 -0.81
N GLU A 280 19.78 17.58 -1.44
CA GLU A 280 20.01 18.97 -0.97
C GLU A 280 19.33 19.32 0.36
N PHE A 281 18.52 18.42 0.92
CA PHE A 281 17.67 18.71 2.08
C PHE A 281 17.53 17.58 3.10
N ILE A 282 18.34 16.52 3.03
CA ILE A 282 18.30 15.48 4.06
C ILE A 282 18.84 16.06 5.37
N VAL A 283 18.05 15.90 6.44
CA VAL A 283 18.18 16.54 7.77
C VAL A 283 17.91 18.07 7.77
N SER A 284 17.33 18.67 6.69
CA SER A 284 17.00 20.11 6.62
C SER A 284 15.81 20.56 7.47
N HIS A 285 14.79 19.72 7.59
CA HIS A 285 13.55 20.02 8.30
C HIS A 285 13.61 19.64 9.80
N GLY A 286 14.82 19.47 10.32
CA GLY A 286 15.11 18.91 11.64
C GLY A 286 14.71 19.78 12.84
N GLU A 287 14.47 21.08 12.65
CA GLU A 287 14.27 22.01 13.77
C GLU A 287 12.88 21.98 14.42
N GLY A 288 11.88 21.24 13.90
CA GLY A 288 10.54 21.34 14.51
C GLY A 288 9.42 20.43 14.02
N ARG A 289 9.64 19.12 13.83
CA ARG A 289 8.52 18.16 13.76
C ARG A 289 8.71 17.03 14.76
N ASP A 290 7.70 16.86 15.62
CA ASP A 290 7.57 15.73 16.53
C ASP A 290 7.56 14.41 15.75
N TYR A 291 7.91 13.32 16.44
CA TYR A 291 7.75 11.98 15.89
C TYR A 291 6.30 11.75 15.44
N ILE A 292 6.17 11.24 14.22
CA ILE A 292 4.89 10.75 13.71
C ILE A 292 4.71 9.34 14.23
N LEU A 293 3.48 9.02 14.62
CA LEU A 293 3.11 7.70 15.08
C LEU A 293 1.81 7.30 14.37
N TRP A 294 1.89 6.22 13.60
CA TRP A 294 0.77 5.55 12.97
C TRP A 294 0.56 4.19 13.61
N VAL A 295 -0.69 3.72 13.65
CA VAL A 295 -1.02 2.42 14.22
C VAL A 295 -1.78 1.60 13.20
N PHE A 296 -1.22 0.46 12.83
CA PHE A 296 -1.81 -0.40 11.81
C PHE A 296 -2.38 -1.68 12.42
N PRO A 297 -3.60 -2.10 12.05
CA PRO A 297 -4.12 -3.38 12.51
C PRO A 297 -3.40 -4.54 11.83
N VAL A 298 -3.16 -5.57 12.63
CA VAL A 298 -2.42 -6.77 12.27
C VAL A 298 -3.25 -7.98 12.64
N SER A 299 -3.43 -8.88 11.68
CA SER A 299 -4.11 -10.16 11.91
C SER A 299 -3.29 -11.07 12.84
N SER A 300 -3.94 -12.09 13.40
CA SER A 300 -3.25 -13.11 14.21
C SER A 300 -2.20 -13.93 13.43
N CYS A 301 -2.13 -13.78 12.11
CA CYS A 301 -1.12 -14.38 11.24
C CYS A 301 0.10 -13.47 10.99
N GLY A 302 0.17 -12.29 11.62
CA GLY A 302 1.25 -11.33 11.38
C GLY A 302 1.17 -10.62 10.03
N LYS A 303 -0.03 -10.52 9.45
CA LYS A 303 -0.28 -9.75 8.22
C LYS A 303 -0.95 -8.42 8.54
N MET A 304 -0.43 -7.36 7.94
CA MET A 304 -1.02 -6.03 8.00
C MET A 304 -2.35 -6.05 7.28
N ILE A 305 -3.39 -5.54 7.93
CA ILE A 305 -4.73 -5.54 7.36
C ILE A 305 -4.88 -4.29 6.49
N LYS A 306 -5.10 -4.51 5.19
CA LYS A 306 -5.22 -3.47 4.17
C LYS A 306 -6.66 -2.94 4.07
N PHE A 307 -6.78 -1.76 3.47
CA PHE A 307 -8.00 -0.95 3.43
C PHE A 307 -8.28 -0.40 2.04
#